data_AF-A0AA37P4Z4-F1
#
_entry.id   AF-A0AA37P4Z4-F1
#
_cell.length_a   1.000
_cell.length_b   1.000
_cell.length_c   1.000
_cell.angle_alpha   90.00
_cell.angle_beta   90.00
_cell.angle_gamma   90.00
#
_symmetry.space_group_name_H-M   'P 1'
#
loop_
_entity.id
_entity.type
_entity.pdbx_description
1 polymer ?
#
loop_
_entity_poly.entity_id
_entity_poly.type
_entity_poly.pdbx_seq_one_letter_code
_entity_poly.pdbx_strand_id
1 'polypeptide(L)'
;MSHLSQPTSADTPSQPTRFGCLALAYAGKYLPLQVLHSAAGHYIGTRDAEGPVSRESSEYFRSEAAAQQALERGGWSQLPIP
;
A
#
# COMPACT_ATOMS: atom_id res chain seq x y z
N MET A 1 -11.99 -17.76 -42.99
CA MET A 1 -10.93 -16.93 -42.40
C MET A 1 -11.51 -16.21 -41.20
N SER A 2 -11.04 -16.61 -40.03
CA SER A 2 -11.52 -16.20 -38.71
C SER A 2 -10.96 -14.84 -38.31
N HIS A 3 -11.79 -13.97 -37.73
CA HIS A 3 -11.53 -13.44 -36.39
C HIS A 3 -12.79 -12.76 -35.83
N LEU A 4 -13.26 -13.32 -34.72
CA LEU A 4 -14.19 -12.70 -33.79
C LEU A 4 -13.37 -11.75 -32.91
N SER A 5 -13.55 -10.44 -33.04
CA SER A 5 -12.94 -9.46 -32.15
C SER A 5 -13.61 -9.55 -30.78
N GLN A 6 -12.87 -10.07 -29.80
CA GLN A 6 -13.29 -10.09 -28.40
C GLN A 6 -13.26 -8.68 -27.79
N PRO A 7 -14.16 -8.34 -26.86
CA PRO A 7 -14.05 -7.12 -26.07
C PRO A 7 -12.89 -7.24 -25.08
N THR A 8 -12.04 -6.22 -25.02
CA THR A 8 -10.92 -6.11 -24.08
C THR A 8 -11.46 -5.82 -22.68
N SER A 9 -11.81 -6.87 -21.92
CA SER A 9 -12.04 -6.72 -20.48
C SER A 9 -10.70 -6.48 -19.80
N ALA A 10 -10.34 -5.21 -19.61
CA ALA A 10 -9.30 -4.81 -18.67
C ALA A 10 -9.85 -4.96 -17.24
N ASP A 11 -10.12 -6.20 -16.84
CA ASP A 11 -10.38 -6.54 -15.45
C ASP A 11 -9.01 -6.66 -14.79
N THR A 12 -8.50 -5.52 -14.32
CA THR A 12 -7.31 -5.52 -13.47
C THR A 12 -7.72 -6.26 -12.20
N PRO A 13 -7.05 -7.35 -11.79
CA PRO A 13 -7.40 -8.02 -10.56
C PRO A 13 -7.33 -6.99 -9.43
N SER A 14 -8.48 -6.68 -8.84
CA SER A 14 -8.61 -5.85 -7.65
C SER A 14 -7.85 -6.57 -6.53
N GLN A 15 -6.56 -6.26 -6.40
CA GLN A 15 -5.70 -6.85 -5.38
C GLN A 15 -6.35 -6.66 -4.01
N PRO A 16 -6.22 -7.63 -3.09
CA PRO A 16 -6.78 -7.50 -1.75
C PRO A 16 -6.22 -6.23 -1.12
N THR A 17 -7.10 -5.28 -0.84
CA THR A 17 -6.74 -4.06 -0.12
C THR A 17 -6.27 -4.47 1.26
N ARG A 18 -4.98 -4.28 1.54
CA ARG A 18 -4.39 -4.51 2.85
C ARG A 18 -4.64 -3.28 3.71
N PHE A 19 -4.92 -3.46 5.00
CA PHE A 19 -5.23 -2.37 5.93
C PHE A 19 -4.12 -2.23 6.99
N GLY A 20 -3.96 -1.01 7.52
CA GLY A 20 -2.92 -0.71 8.51
C GLY A 20 -3.20 -1.27 9.89
N CYS A 21 -2.31 -2.12 10.40
CA CYS A 21 -2.41 -2.68 11.75
C CYS A 21 -2.17 -1.61 12.82
N LEU A 22 -1.19 -0.73 12.63
CA LEU A 22 -0.89 0.35 13.59
C LEU A 22 -1.92 1.47 13.52
N ALA A 23 -2.47 1.75 12.34
CA ALA A 23 -3.62 2.66 12.20
C ALA A 23 -4.81 2.20 13.05
N LEU A 24 -5.11 0.91 13.03
CA LEU A 24 -6.17 0.34 13.85
C LEU A 24 -5.78 0.34 15.34
N ALA A 25 -4.59 -0.11 15.68
CA ALA A 25 -4.15 -0.26 17.08
C ALA A 25 -4.02 1.08 17.82
N TYR A 26 -3.52 2.12 17.17
CA TYR A 26 -3.24 3.41 17.83
C TYR A 26 -4.26 4.50 17.55
N ALA A 27 -4.82 4.54 16.34
CA ALA A 27 -5.77 5.57 15.94
C ALA A 27 -7.21 5.06 15.90
N GLY A 28 -7.45 3.74 16.03
CA GLY A 28 -8.77 3.15 15.87
C GLY A 28 -9.33 3.29 14.45
N LYS A 29 -8.47 3.53 13.45
CA LYS A 29 -8.89 3.81 12.06
C LYS A 29 -8.59 2.61 11.16
N TYR A 30 -9.61 2.15 10.43
CA TYR A 30 -9.47 1.11 9.42
C TYR A 30 -9.13 1.75 8.06
N LEU A 31 -7.84 1.92 7.80
CA LEU A 31 -7.35 2.65 6.62
C LEU A 31 -6.53 1.73 5.69
N PRO A 32 -6.67 1.87 4.36
CA PRO A 32 -5.93 1.08 3.41
C PRO A 32 -4.44 1.45 3.42
N LEU A 33 -3.59 0.43 3.26
CA LEU A 33 -2.16 0.61 3.06
C LEU A 33 -1.90 1.32 1.73
N GLN A 34 -0.99 2.28 1.75
CA GLN A 34 -0.52 3.00 0.57
C GLN A 34 0.94 3.41 0.75
N VAL A 35 1.60 3.78 -0.35
CA VAL A 35 2.93 4.38 -0.31
C VAL A 35 2.82 5.85 0.11
N LEU A 36 3.62 6.23 1.10
CA LEU A 36 3.76 7.59 1.61
C LEU A 36 5.23 8.02 1.56
N HIS A 37 5.49 9.30 1.77
CA HIS A 37 6.82 9.88 1.72
C HIS A 37 7.09 10.81 2.91
N SER A 38 8.32 10.79 3.42
CA SER A 38 8.84 11.74 4.40
C SER A 38 10.29 12.11 4.06
N ALA A 39 10.91 12.97 4.85
CA ALA A 39 12.32 13.32 4.69
C ALA A 39 13.28 12.11 4.79
N ALA A 40 12.86 11.01 5.42
CA ALA A 40 13.65 9.78 5.54
C ALA A 40 13.52 8.84 4.33
N GLY A 41 12.56 9.10 3.42
CA GLY A 41 12.29 8.29 2.23
C GLY A 41 10.84 7.86 2.11
N HIS A 42 10.58 6.94 1.18
CA HIS A 42 9.25 6.37 0.96
C HIS A 42 8.98 5.25 1.95
N TYR A 43 7.74 5.02 2.34
CA TYR A 43 7.35 3.96 3.27
C TYR A 43 5.93 3.50 2.99
N ILE A 44 5.56 2.35 3.51
CA ILE A 44 4.18 1.85 3.47
C ILE A 44 3.51 2.29 4.76
N GLY A 45 2.34 2.92 4.63
CA GLY A 45 1.61 3.49 5.75
C GLY A 45 0.14 3.68 5.43
N THR A 46 -0.53 4.46 6.27
CA THR A 46 -1.93 4.85 6.07
C THR A 46 -2.08 6.36 6.13
N ARG A 47 -3.10 6.88 5.45
CA ARG A 47 -3.45 8.29 5.42
C ARG A 47 -4.96 8.45 5.40
N ASP A 48 -5.44 9.54 5.99
CA ASP A 48 -6.80 10.04 5.85
C ASP A 48 -6.81 11.45 5.25
N ALA A 49 -7.92 12.17 5.39
CA ALA A 49 -8.08 13.53 4.86
C ALA A 49 -7.16 14.56 5.55
N GLU A 50 -6.70 14.29 6.77
CA GLU A 50 -5.86 15.19 7.57
C GLU A 50 -4.36 14.94 7.33
N GLY A 51 -4.00 13.71 6.92
CA GLY A 51 -2.64 13.38 6.52
C GLY A 51 -2.21 11.95 6.86
N PRO A 52 -0.90 11.67 6.88
CA PRO A 52 -0.38 10.38 7.32
C PRO A 52 -0.82 10.05 8.75
N VAL A 53 -1.40 8.86 8.95
CA VAL A 53 -1.89 8.38 10.25
C VAL A 53 -0.89 7.42 10.89
N SER A 54 -0.31 6.52 10.11
CA SER A 54 0.65 5.54 10.59
C SER A 54 1.72 5.23 9.55
N ARG A 55 2.92 4.88 10.02
CA ARG A 55 3.93 4.17 9.24
C ARG A 55 3.84 2.70 9.62
N GLU A 56 3.57 1.85 8.64
CA GLU A 56 3.32 0.42 8.84
C GLU A 56 4.55 -0.42 8.50
N SER A 57 5.35 -0.01 7.50
CA SER A 57 6.63 -0.67 7.20
C SER A 57 7.76 -0.26 8.14
N SER A 58 8.61 -1.23 8.47
CA SER A 58 9.89 -0.99 9.15
C SER A 58 10.89 -0.27 8.24
N GLU A 59 10.81 -0.56 6.95
CA GLU A 59 11.70 -0.09 5.90
C GLU A 59 11.32 1.31 5.42
N TYR A 60 12.36 2.06 5.04
CA TYR A 60 12.26 3.16 4.10
C TYR A 60 12.81 2.72 2.74
N PHE A 61 12.12 3.09 1.67
CA PHE A 61 12.48 2.78 0.29
C PHE A 61 13.05 4.03 -0.40
N ARG A 62 13.98 3.79 -1.33
CA ARG A 62 14.68 4.86 -2.07
C ARG A 62 13.79 5.56 -3.09
N SER A 63 12.68 4.95 -3.51
CA SER A 63 11.73 5.52 -4.47
C SER A 63 10.32 5.03 -4.22
N GLU A 64 9.33 5.79 -4.69
CA GLU A 64 7.92 5.40 -4.65
C GLU A 64 7.67 4.06 -5.35
N ALA A 65 8.26 3.87 -6.53
CA ALA A 65 8.14 2.63 -7.29
C ALA A 65 8.66 1.40 -6.52
N ALA A 66 9.75 1.54 -5.78
CA ALA A 66 10.28 0.45 -4.95
C ALA A 66 9.34 0.13 -3.78
N ALA A 67 8.78 1.16 -3.12
CA ALA A 67 7.79 0.97 -2.06
C ALA A 67 6.50 0.35 -2.59
N GLN A 68 6.04 0.74 -3.77
CA GLN A 68 4.83 0.22 -4.40
C GLN A 68 4.99 -1.26 -4.77
N GLN A 69 6.13 -1.63 -5.36
CA GLN A 69 6.46 -3.03 -5.63
C GLN A 69 6.53 -3.85 -4.35
N ALA A 70 7.11 -3.31 -3.27
CA ALA A 70 7.14 -3.98 -1.98
C ALA A 70 5.72 -4.17 -1.43
N LEU A 71 4.88 -3.13 -1.46
CA LEU A 71 3.48 -3.18 -1.01
C LEU A 71 2.68 -4.27 -1.72
N GLU A 72 2.76 -4.32 -3.04
CA GLU A 72 2.07 -5.30 -3.89
C GLU A 72 2.58 -6.73 -3.64
N ARG A 73 3.90 -6.91 -3.63
CA ARG A 73 4.51 -8.24 -3.51
C ARG A 73 4.55 -8.76 -2.07
N GLY A 74 4.28 -7.91 -1.08
CA GLY A 74 4.51 -8.23 0.35
C GLY A 74 6.00 -8.26 0.71
N GLY A 75 6.85 -7.54 -0.03
CA GLY A 75 8.29 -7.46 0.19
C GLY A 75 8.69 -6.40 1.23
N TRP A 76 7.94 -6.30 2.33
CA TRP A 76 8.17 -5.35 3.42
C TRP A 76 7.78 -5.98 4.76
N SER A 77 8.31 -5.46 5.85
CA SER A 77 8.10 -5.99 7.19
C SER A 77 7.25 -5.02 8.01
N GLN A 78 6.23 -5.55 8.68
CA GLN A 78 5.37 -4.78 9.56
C GLN A 78 6.13 -4.33 10.81
N LEU A 79 5.98 -3.06 11.18
CA LEU A 79 6.43 -2.55 12.48
C LEU A 79 5.61 -3.19 13.60
N PRO A 80 6.27 -3.65 14.69
CA PRO A 80 5.59 -4.33 15.78
C PRO A 80 4.64 -3.38 16.50
N ILE A 81 3.55 -3.95 17.02
CA ILE A 81 2.72 -3.30 18.03
C ILE A 81 3.43 -3.56 19.37
N PRO A 82 3.87 -2.53 20.11
CA PRO A 82 4.44 -2.63 21.45
C PRO A 82 3.46 -3.17 22.49
#